data_AF-A0A2J7R029-F1
#
_entry.id   AF-A0A2J7R029-F1
#
_cell.length_a   1.000
_cell.length_b   1.000
_cell.length_c   1.000
_cell.angle_alpha   90.00
_cell.angle_beta   90.00
_cell.angle_gamma   90.00
#
_symmetry.space_group_name_H-M   'P 1'
#
loop_
_entity.id
_entity.type
_entity.pdbx_description
1 polymer ?
#
loop_
_entity_poly.entity_id
_entity_poly.type
_entity_poly.pdbx_seq_one_letter_code
_entity_poly.pdbx_strand_id
1 'polypeptide(L)'
;MLCQETNRYYLQHREEYDRSYKVLKWADVTSAETRKIFAIIFLMGHTRRDNLKEHWSTDPFFKSTSGYIGNLEIYYGEGKKLQETIVSVLESYLYQNYHVYQDSYYNNVVTAEYLLLRKVRVCGTIRRKTIKWTKKVALWLINCAILNSFLVYKNLNPDLKLKYKAFLLNVAKAWATDQMVAAE
;
A
#
# COMPACT_ATOMS: atom_id res chain seq x y z
N MET A 1 -21.91 3.20 14.41
CA MET A 1 -21.18 4.49 14.46
C MET A 1 -20.40 4.78 13.18
N LEU A 2 -19.32 4.06 12.83
CA LEU A 2 -18.50 4.37 11.63
C LEU A 2 -19.30 4.45 10.33
N CYS A 3 -20.20 3.50 10.08
CA CYS A 3 -21.06 3.50 8.90
C CYS A 3 -21.97 4.74 8.84
N GLN A 4 -22.61 5.06 9.97
CA GLN A 4 -23.52 6.21 10.10
C GLN A 4 -22.80 7.53 9.84
N GLU A 5 -21.62 7.72 10.44
CA GLU A 5 -20.85 8.95 10.24
C GLU A 5 -20.27 9.05 8.82
N THR A 6 -19.93 7.92 8.20
CA THR A 6 -19.47 7.89 6.80
C THR A 6 -20.60 8.31 5.85
N ASN A 7 -21.80 7.77 6.05
CA ASN A 7 -22.98 8.12 5.25
C ASN A 7 -23.38 9.59 5.49
N ARG A 8 -23.32 10.06 6.74
CA ARG A 8 -23.55 11.47 7.08
C ARG A 8 -22.56 12.40 6.38
N TYR A 9 -21.28 12.05 6.38
CA TYR A 9 -20.24 12.84 5.71
C TYR A 9 -20.50 12.96 4.20
N TYR A 10 -20.91 11.86 3.55
CA TYR A 10 -21.31 11.91 2.14
C TYR A 10 -22.48 12.87 1.92
N LEU A 11 -23.55 12.78 2.74
CA LEU A 11 -24.71 13.66 2.62
C LEU A 11 -24.34 15.14 2.74
N GLN A 12 -23.40 15.48 3.64
CA GLN A 12 -22.89 16.86 3.82
C GLN A 12 -22.13 17.40 2.60
N HIS A 13 -21.52 16.53 1.80
CA HIS A 13 -20.66 16.92 0.67
C HIS A 13 -21.20 16.41 -0.67
N ARG A 14 -22.48 15.99 -0.72
CA ARG A 14 -23.09 15.35 -1.88
C ARG A 14 -22.91 16.17 -3.16
N GLU A 15 -23.13 17.48 -3.08
CA GLU A 15 -23.06 18.37 -4.24
C GLU A 15 -21.68 18.39 -4.91
N GLU A 16 -20.59 18.22 -4.14
CA GLU A 16 -19.23 18.15 -4.68
C GLU A 16 -19.00 16.83 -5.42
N TYR A 17 -19.52 15.73 -4.87
CA TYR A 17 -19.32 14.39 -5.42
C TYR A 17 -20.20 14.10 -6.64
N ASP A 18 -21.45 14.55 -6.64
CA ASP A 18 -22.42 14.28 -7.72
C ASP A 18 -22.08 15.06 -9.01
N ARG A 19 -21.27 16.12 -8.94
CA ARG A 19 -20.78 16.87 -10.12
C ARG A 19 -19.73 16.10 -10.95
N SER A 20 -19.18 15.01 -10.41
CA SER A 20 -18.11 14.25 -11.06
C SER A 20 -18.67 13.07 -11.85
N TYR A 21 -18.71 13.20 -13.17
CA TYR A 21 -19.22 12.20 -14.13
C TYR A 21 -18.44 10.87 -14.18
N LYS A 22 -17.31 10.75 -13.45
CA LYS A 22 -16.48 9.52 -13.40
C LYS A 22 -16.71 8.68 -12.15
N VAL A 23 -17.64 9.05 -11.27
CA VAL A 23 -17.83 8.40 -9.97
C VAL A 23 -19.12 7.57 -9.99
N LEU A 24 -19.04 6.33 -9.52
CA LEU A 24 -20.22 5.49 -9.31
C LEU A 24 -21.22 6.20 -8.38
N LYS A 25 -22.51 6.05 -8.64
CA LYS A 25 -23.56 6.60 -7.78
C LYS A 25 -23.39 6.06 -6.35
N TRP A 26 -23.46 6.95 -5.36
CA TRP A 26 -23.28 6.57 -3.96
C TRP A 26 -24.32 5.56 -3.49
N ALA A 27 -23.85 4.60 -2.69
CA ALA A 27 -24.67 3.68 -1.91
C ALA A 27 -24.24 3.76 -0.44
N ASP A 28 -25.20 3.66 0.47
CA ASP A 28 -24.92 3.78 1.90
C ASP A 28 -24.07 2.62 2.41
N VAL A 29 -23.01 2.96 3.14
CA VAL A 29 -22.05 2.01 3.68
C VAL A 29 -22.70 1.19 4.79
N THR A 30 -22.59 -0.12 4.67
CA THR A 30 -23.03 -1.10 5.66
C THR A 30 -21.90 -1.54 6.59
N SER A 31 -22.27 -2.19 7.70
CA SER A 31 -21.30 -2.78 8.64
C SER A 31 -20.46 -3.89 7.98
N ALA A 32 -21.05 -4.67 7.07
CA ALA A 32 -20.35 -5.70 6.30
C ALA A 32 -19.27 -5.10 5.39
N GLU A 33 -19.60 -4.04 4.65
CA GLU A 33 -18.62 -3.34 3.80
C GLU A 33 -17.50 -2.70 4.63
N THR A 34 -17.83 -2.17 5.81
CA THR A 34 -16.83 -1.61 6.71
C THR A 34 -15.83 -2.68 7.18
N ARG A 35 -16.29 -3.92 7.45
CA ARG A 35 -15.39 -5.05 7.76
C ARG A 35 -14.51 -5.42 6.58
N LYS A 36 -15.04 -5.40 5.36
CA LYS A 36 -14.26 -5.64 4.12
C LYS A 36 -13.17 -4.59 3.93
N ILE A 37 -13.46 -3.32 4.21
CA ILE A 37 -12.46 -2.24 4.19
C ILE A 37 -11.32 -2.53 5.18
N PHE A 38 -11.63 -2.96 6.40
CA PHE A 38 -10.60 -3.33 7.36
C PHE A 38 -9.80 -4.58 6.96
N ALA A 39 -10.46 -5.60 6.41
CA ALA A 39 -9.79 -6.77 5.86
C ALA A 39 -8.76 -6.38 4.80
N ILE A 40 -9.12 -5.48 3.89
CA ILE A 40 -8.21 -4.93 2.88
C ILE A 40 -7.03 -4.21 3.53
N ILE A 41 -7.26 -3.37 4.55
CA ILE A 41 -6.18 -2.68 5.31
C ILE A 41 -5.20 -3.68 5.93
N PHE A 42 -5.70 -4.76 6.52
CA PHE A 42 -4.88 -5.82 7.12
C PHE A 42 -4.05 -6.57 6.06
N LEU A 43 -4.66 -6.90 4.91
CA LEU A 43 -3.99 -7.54 3.79
C LEU A 43 -2.90 -6.65 3.17
N MET A 44 -3.12 -5.34 3.09
CA MET A 44 -2.10 -4.37 2.68
C MET A 44 -0.94 -4.29 3.67
N GLY A 45 -1.21 -4.38 4.98
CA GLY A 45 -0.16 -4.49 6.00
C GLY A 45 0.63 -5.80 5.90
N HIS A 46 0.01 -6.88 5.42
CA HIS A 46 0.64 -8.18 5.21
C HIS A 46 1.54 -8.21 3.97
N THR A 47 1.09 -7.60 2.88
CA THR A 47 1.83 -7.49 1.61
C THR A 47 2.28 -6.05 1.39
N ARG A 48 3.39 -5.63 2.02
CA ARG A 48 3.89 -4.26 1.86
C ARG A 48 4.19 -3.97 0.38
N ARG A 49 3.48 -3.00 -0.19
CA ARG A 49 3.78 -2.38 -1.48
C ARG A 49 3.90 -0.88 -1.29
N ASP A 50 4.60 -0.24 -2.20
CA ASP A 50 4.89 1.19 -2.07
C ASP A 50 3.67 2.02 -2.49
N ASN A 51 2.82 1.53 -3.38
CA ASN A 51 1.66 2.31 -3.81
C ASN A 51 0.34 1.57 -3.68
N LEU A 52 -0.73 2.30 -3.32
CA LEU A 52 -2.10 1.76 -3.29
C LEU A 52 -2.45 1.12 -4.64
N LYS A 53 -2.10 1.77 -5.75
CA LYS A 53 -2.34 1.26 -7.12
C LYS A 53 -1.71 -0.11 -7.36
N GLU A 54 -0.57 -0.40 -6.76
CA GLU A 54 0.12 -1.68 -6.94
C GLU A 54 -0.63 -2.82 -6.23
N HIS A 55 -1.40 -2.54 -5.18
CA HIS A 55 -2.23 -3.56 -4.54
C HIS A 55 -3.45 -3.96 -5.40
N TRP A 56 -3.86 -3.11 -6.33
CA TRP A 56 -5.02 -3.31 -7.21
C TRP A 56 -4.65 -3.60 -8.67
N SER A 57 -3.36 -3.66 -8.98
CA SER A 57 -2.86 -3.96 -10.32
C SER A 57 -2.76 -5.46 -10.53
N THR A 58 -3.37 -5.96 -11.60
CA THR A 58 -3.21 -7.34 -12.10
C THR A 58 -2.02 -7.47 -13.06
N ASP A 59 -1.28 -6.39 -13.29
CA ASP A 59 -0.23 -6.33 -14.30
C ASP A 59 1.00 -7.18 -13.86
N PRO A 60 1.37 -8.21 -14.65
CA PRO A 60 2.58 -9.00 -14.43
C PRO A 60 3.87 -8.17 -14.32
N PHE A 61 3.91 -6.96 -14.89
CA PHE A 61 5.10 -6.08 -14.86
C PHE A 61 5.51 -5.64 -13.45
N PHE A 62 4.59 -5.58 -12.47
CA PHE A 62 4.94 -5.26 -11.08
C PHE A 62 5.51 -6.46 -10.30
N LYS A 63 5.59 -7.64 -10.93
CA LYS A 63 6.31 -8.82 -10.42
C LYS A 63 7.71 -8.83 -11.03
N SER A 64 8.73 -8.41 -10.28
CA SER A 64 10.11 -8.79 -10.64
C SER A 64 10.19 -10.31 -10.55
N THR A 65 10.20 -10.96 -11.71
CA THR A 65 10.02 -12.42 -11.82
C THR A 65 11.23 -13.18 -11.30
N SER A 66 12.39 -12.52 -11.22
CA SER A 66 13.67 -13.16 -10.94
C SER A 66 14.29 -12.75 -9.60
N GLY A 67 13.93 -11.58 -9.04
CA GLY A 67 14.42 -11.12 -7.74
C GLY A 67 15.94 -10.88 -7.65
N TYR A 68 16.67 -10.99 -8.77
CA TYR A 68 18.12 -10.80 -8.79
C TYR A 68 18.51 -9.34 -8.58
N ILE A 69 19.59 -9.15 -7.83
CA ILE A 69 20.27 -7.86 -7.71
C ILE A 69 21.28 -7.79 -8.86
N GLY A 70 21.06 -6.87 -9.80
CA GLY A 70 21.97 -6.64 -10.93
C GLY A 70 23.22 -5.89 -10.52
N ASN A 71 23.03 -4.64 -10.06
CA ASN A 71 24.11 -3.74 -9.61
C ASN A 71 23.76 -3.14 -8.24
N LEU A 72 24.78 -2.86 -7.42
CA LEU A 72 24.66 -2.22 -6.11
C LEU A 72 25.78 -1.20 -5.92
N GLU A 73 25.44 0.05 -5.60
CA GLU A 73 26.37 1.09 -5.18
C GLU A 73 25.86 1.74 -3.88
N ILE A 74 26.76 1.95 -2.91
CA ILE A 74 26.42 2.55 -1.61
C ILE A 74 26.55 4.07 -1.71
N TYR A 75 25.43 4.77 -1.51
CA TYR A 75 25.39 6.23 -1.36
C TYR A 75 25.48 6.62 0.11
N TYR A 76 26.50 7.40 0.49
CA TYR A 76 26.69 7.88 1.87
C TYR A 76 26.68 9.41 2.01
N GLY A 77 26.26 10.14 0.96
CA GLY A 77 25.97 11.58 1.06
C GLY A 77 27.13 12.54 0.87
N GLU A 78 28.35 12.05 0.67
CA GLU A 78 29.56 12.87 0.53
C GLU A 78 30.24 12.64 -0.83
N GLY A 79 30.62 13.73 -1.52
CA GLY A 79 31.40 13.69 -2.77
C GLY A 79 30.62 13.44 -4.08
N LYS A 80 29.54 12.64 -4.08
CA LYS A 80 28.70 12.39 -5.27
C LYS A 80 27.29 12.94 -5.12
N LYS A 81 26.70 13.45 -6.20
CA LYS A 81 25.27 13.78 -6.23
C LYS A 81 24.44 12.50 -6.36
N LEU A 82 23.27 12.48 -5.73
CA LEU A 82 22.33 11.33 -5.81
C LEU A 82 22.05 10.90 -7.27
N GLN A 83 21.97 11.87 -8.17
CA GLN A 83 21.72 11.65 -9.60
C GLN A 83 22.85 10.86 -10.26
N GLU A 84 24.10 11.12 -9.89
CA GLU A 84 25.27 10.42 -10.41
C GLU A 84 25.26 8.96 -9.96
N THR A 85 24.89 8.70 -8.69
CA THR A 85 24.75 7.34 -8.17
C THR A 85 23.61 6.56 -8.83
N ILE A 86 22.50 7.22 -9.17
CA ILE A 86 21.42 6.56 -9.94
C ILE A 86 21.92 6.14 -11.32
N VAL A 87 22.68 7.02 -11.99
CA VAL A 87 23.18 6.77 -13.34
C VAL A 87 24.24 5.66 -13.33
N SER A 88 25.16 5.65 -12.38
CA SER A 88 26.21 4.62 -12.28
C SER A 88 25.65 3.23 -12.03
N VAL A 89 24.62 3.10 -11.18
CA VAL A 89 23.92 1.81 -10.96
C VAL A 89 23.27 1.32 -12.27
N LEU A 90 22.76 2.24 -13.07
CA LEU A 90 22.06 1.94 -14.33
C LEU A 90 22.98 1.87 -15.55
N GLU A 91 24.27 2.13 -15.40
CA GLU A 91 25.21 2.35 -16.51
C GLU A 91 25.24 1.18 -17.49
N SER A 92 25.27 -0.05 -16.98
CA SER A 92 25.26 -1.29 -17.77
C SER A 92 23.96 -1.54 -18.53
N TYR A 93 22.90 -0.79 -18.23
CA TYR A 93 21.55 -0.96 -18.79
C TYR A 93 21.12 0.23 -19.66
N LEU A 94 21.98 1.24 -19.82
CA LEU A 94 21.73 2.37 -20.70
C LEU A 94 21.62 1.90 -22.17
N TYR A 95 20.83 2.63 -22.96
CA TYR A 95 20.61 2.41 -24.40
C TYR A 95 19.86 1.12 -24.80
N GLN A 96 19.41 0.32 -23.84
CA GLN A 96 18.75 -0.96 -24.07
C GLN A 96 17.22 -0.91 -24.01
N ASN A 97 16.61 0.28 -23.94
CA ASN A 97 15.14 0.48 -23.88
C ASN A 97 14.46 -0.10 -22.62
N TYR A 98 15.23 -0.29 -21.53
CA TYR A 98 14.69 -0.73 -20.26
C TYR A 98 13.82 0.34 -19.59
N HIS A 99 12.90 -0.13 -18.74
CA HIS A 99 12.08 0.69 -17.88
C HIS A 99 12.56 0.53 -16.44
N VAL A 100 12.79 1.65 -15.77
CA VAL A 100 13.24 1.69 -14.38
C VAL A 100 12.10 2.21 -13.53
N TYR A 101 11.73 1.43 -12.51
CA TYR A 101 10.76 1.83 -11.51
C TYR A 101 11.50 2.38 -10.29
N GLN A 102 11.25 3.64 -9.91
CA GLN A 102 11.96 4.34 -8.85
C GLN A 102 10.99 4.85 -7.77
N ASP A 103 11.41 4.79 -6.50
CA ASP A 103 10.71 5.45 -5.40
C ASP A 103 10.77 6.98 -5.55
N SER A 104 9.77 7.66 -4.97
CA SER A 104 9.62 9.10 -4.83
C SER A 104 10.84 9.87 -4.34
N TYR A 105 11.74 9.23 -3.57
CA TYR A 105 13.00 9.86 -3.16
C TYR A 105 13.96 10.10 -4.34
N TYR A 106 13.99 9.17 -5.30
CA TYR A 106 14.89 9.20 -6.45
C TYR A 106 14.26 9.85 -7.69
N ASN A 107 12.92 10.02 -7.71
CA ASN A 107 12.22 10.66 -8.82
C ASN A 107 12.43 12.17 -8.85
N ASN A 108 13.13 12.64 -9.88
CA ASN A 108 13.27 14.04 -10.26
C ASN A 108 13.08 14.17 -11.77
N VAL A 109 12.38 15.22 -12.22
CA VAL A 109 12.15 15.54 -13.64
C VAL A 109 13.46 15.60 -14.41
N VAL A 110 14.48 16.27 -13.85
CA VAL A 110 15.80 16.41 -14.50
C VAL A 110 16.46 15.05 -14.72
N THR A 111 16.39 14.16 -13.73
CA THR A 111 16.95 12.80 -13.85
C THR A 111 16.17 11.95 -14.85
N ALA A 112 14.84 12.10 -14.87
CA ALA A 112 13.97 11.37 -15.80
C ALA A 112 14.23 11.76 -17.25
N GLU A 113 14.39 13.06 -17.54
CA GLU A 113 14.77 13.53 -18.88
C GLU A 113 16.15 13.02 -19.30
N TYR A 114 17.13 13.07 -18.38
CA TYR A 114 18.49 12.58 -18.65
C TYR A 114 18.54 11.09 -18.98
N LEU A 115 17.73 10.28 -18.30
CA LEU A 115 17.60 8.83 -18.55
C LEU A 115 16.82 8.55 -19.84
N LEU A 116 15.79 9.35 -20.15
CA LEU A 116 15.02 9.22 -21.38
C LEU A 116 15.89 9.42 -22.63
N LEU A 117 16.79 10.40 -22.60
CA LEU A 117 17.79 10.62 -23.67
C LEU A 117 18.67 9.39 -23.93
N ARG A 118 18.89 8.55 -22.90
CA ARG A 118 19.69 7.33 -22.96
C ARG A 118 18.84 6.08 -23.17
N LYS A 119 17.63 6.23 -23.72
CA LYS A 119 16.66 5.15 -23.93
C LYS A 119 16.35 4.35 -22.65
N VAL A 120 16.29 5.01 -21.50
CA VAL A 120 15.79 4.43 -20.26
C VAL A 120 14.54 5.20 -19.85
N ARG A 121 13.41 4.49 -19.78
CA ARG A 121 12.14 5.08 -19.34
C ARG A 121 12.02 4.97 -17.83
N VAL A 122 11.67 6.06 -17.15
CA VAL A 122 11.50 6.08 -15.70
C VAL A 122 10.01 6.08 -15.36
N CYS A 123 9.62 5.24 -14.41
CA CYS A 123 8.29 5.24 -13.82
C CYS A 123 8.42 5.36 -12.31
N GLY A 124 7.64 6.24 -11.69
CA GLY A 124 7.69 6.40 -10.25
C GLY A 124 6.76 7.51 -9.77
N THR A 125 6.60 7.62 -8.45
CA THR A 125 5.71 8.62 -7.86
C THR A 125 6.44 9.93 -7.59
N ILE A 126 5.86 11.07 -7.99
CA ILE A 126 6.36 12.40 -7.63
C ILE A 126 5.62 12.85 -6.36
N ARG A 127 6.33 12.82 -5.22
CA ARG A 127 5.97 13.24 -3.84
C ARG A 127 4.54 12.91 -3.31
N ARG A 128 4.49 12.12 -2.23
CA ARG A 128 3.31 11.58 -1.54
C ARG A 128 2.52 12.60 -0.68
N LYS A 129 1.19 12.40 -0.65
CA LYS A 129 0.23 13.09 0.23
C LYS A 129 0.38 12.67 1.70
N THR A 130 0.43 13.65 2.61
CA THR A 130 0.34 13.42 4.06
C THR A 130 -1.02 12.78 4.40
N ILE A 131 -1.01 11.58 5.00
CA ILE A 131 -2.22 11.00 5.57
C ILE A 131 -2.68 11.91 6.73
N LYS A 132 -3.91 12.44 6.65
CA LYS A 132 -4.52 13.26 7.72
C LYS A 132 -4.31 12.58 9.09
N TRP A 133 -3.89 13.33 10.10
CA TRP A 133 -3.49 12.78 11.41
C TRP A 133 -4.58 11.89 12.04
N THR A 134 -5.85 12.25 11.87
CA THR A 134 -7.00 11.47 12.36
C THR A 134 -7.01 10.04 11.82
N LYS A 135 -6.65 9.84 10.55
CA LYS A 135 -6.55 8.51 9.94
C LYS A 135 -5.39 7.71 10.53
N LYS A 136 -4.28 8.36 10.90
CA LYS A 136 -3.16 7.68 11.57
C LYS A 136 -3.56 7.17 12.96
N VAL A 137 -4.24 8.02 13.74
CA VAL A 137 -4.72 7.66 15.07
C VAL A 137 -5.74 6.51 15.00
N ALA A 138 -6.69 6.58 14.05
CA ALA A 138 -7.66 5.49 13.87
C ALA A 138 -6.99 4.15 13.53
N LEU A 139 -6.02 4.14 12.62
CA LEU A 139 -5.26 2.92 12.28
C LEU A 139 -4.45 2.40 13.47
N TRP A 140 -3.89 3.29 14.29
CA TRP A 140 -3.18 2.90 15.50
C TRP A 140 -4.10 2.24 16.53
N LEU A 141 -5.28 2.82 16.79
CA LEU A 141 -6.28 2.23 17.70
C LEU A 141 -6.74 0.84 17.23
N ILE A 142 -6.96 0.67 15.93
CA ILE A 142 -7.32 -0.62 15.34
C ILE A 142 -6.20 -1.65 15.55
N ASN A 143 -4.94 -1.26 15.34
CA ASN A 143 -3.79 -2.14 15.59
C ASN A 143 -3.71 -2.56 17.07
N CYS A 144 -3.94 -1.63 18.00
CA CYS A 144 -4.00 -1.95 19.43
C CYS A 144 -5.12 -2.95 19.75
N ALA A 145 -6.32 -2.75 19.19
CA ALA A 145 -7.46 -3.65 19.40
C ALA A 145 -7.18 -5.08 18.92
N ILE A 146 -6.54 -5.23 17.76
CA ILE A 146 -6.20 -6.56 17.20
C ILE A 146 -5.10 -7.24 18.02
N LEU A 147 -4.10 -6.48 18.46
CA LEU A 147 -3.06 -7.01 19.33
C LEU A 147 -3.66 -7.52 20.64
N ASN A 148 -4.57 -6.75 21.25
CA ASN A 148 -5.28 -7.17 22.47
C ASN A 148 -6.11 -8.44 22.22
N SER A 149 -6.82 -8.49 21.09
CA SER A 149 -7.57 -9.70 20.69
C SER A 149 -6.65 -10.92 20.53
N PHE A 150 -5.47 -10.74 19.93
CA PHE A 150 -4.49 -11.82 19.78
C PHE A 150 -3.92 -12.29 21.13
N LEU A 151 -3.65 -11.38 22.06
CA LEU A 151 -3.19 -11.73 23.40
C LEU A 151 -4.24 -12.56 24.15
N VAL A 152 -5.51 -12.16 24.06
CA VAL A 152 -6.63 -12.93 24.62
C VAL A 152 -6.73 -14.31 23.96
N TYR A 153 -6.64 -14.38 22.63
CA TYR A 153 -6.65 -15.64 21.89
C TYR A 153 -5.54 -16.60 22.34
N LYS A 154 -4.32 -16.08 22.56
CA LYS A 154 -3.18 -16.85 23.03
C LYS A 154 -3.36 -17.37 24.45
N ASN A 155 -4.00 -16.58 25.32
CA ASN A 155 -4.31 -17.00 26.69
C ASN A 155 -5.38 -18.10 26.73
N LEU A 156 -6.35 -18.06 25.81
CA LEU A 156 -7.41 -19.07 25.70
C LEU A 156 -6.93 -20.37 25.03
N ASN A 157 -5.88 -20.30 24.20
CA ASN A 157 -5.36 -21.44 23.43
C ASN A 157 -3.85 -21.61 23.64
N PRO A 158 -3.41 -22.02 24.84
CA PRO A 158 -1.99 -22.13 25.18
C PRO A 158 -1.23 -23.14 24.31
N ASP A 159 -1.92 -24.19 23.82
CA ASP A 159 -1.32 -25.25 23.01
C ASP A 159 -1.11 -24.85 21.54
N LEU A 160 -1.89 -23.89 21.04
CA LEU A 160 -1.83 -23.44 19.65
C LEU A 160 -0.73 -22.38 19.46
N LYS A 161 0.37 -22.78 18.81
CA LYS A 161 1.46 -21.87 18.42
C LYS A 161 1.13 -21.06 17.16
N LEU A 162 0.09 -20.23 17.22
CA LEU A 162 -0.27 -19.33 16.13
C LEU A 162 0.57 -18.03 16.20
N LYS A 163 1.24 -17.67 15.10
CA LYS A 163 1.96 -16.40 14.97
C LYS A 163 0.97 -15.25 14.72
N TYR A 164 1.26 -14.06 15.24
CA TYR A 164 0.42 -12.85 15.06
C TYR A 164 0.08 -12.56 13.58
N LYS A 165 1.05 -12.72 12.67
CA LYS A 165 0.85 -12.52 11.23
C LYS A 165 -0.16 -13.50 10.62
N ALA A 166 -0.21 -14.74 11.11
CA ALA A 166 -1.16 -15.75 10.67
C ALA A 166 -2.56 -15.50 11.27
N PHE A 167 -2.62 -15.11 12.55
CA PHE A 167 -3.86 -14.67 13.18
C PHE A 167 -4.51 -13.50 12.42
N LEU A 168 -3.73 -12.46 12.11
CA LEU A 168 -4.21 -11.29 11.38
C LEU A 168 -4.69 -11.65 9.96
N LEU A 169 -4.02 -12.60 9.29
CA LEU A 169 -4.47 -13.11 8.00
C LEU A 169 -5.80 -13.86 8.10
N ASN A 170 -6.00 -14.67 9.15
CA ASN A 170 -7.25 -15.40 9.36
C ASN A 170 -8.42 -14.45 9.66
N VAL A 171 -8.19 -13.43 10.50
CA VAL A 171 -9.18 -12.38 10.77
C VAL A 171 -9.55 -11.63 9.48
N ALA A 172 -8.56 -11.24 8.69
CA ALA A 172 -8.79 -10.56 7.41
C ALA A 172 -9.62 -11.42 6.44
N LYS A 173 -9.31 -12.73 6.34
CA LYS A 173 -10.08 -13.67 5.51
C LYS A 173 -11.54 -13.77 5.97
N ALA A 174 -11.77 -13.99 7.28
CA ALA A 174 -13.12 -14.08 7.84
C ALA A 174 -13.94 -12.81 7.58
N TRP A 175 -13.31 -11.64 7.72
CA TRP A 175 -13.97 -10.35 7.47
C TRP A 175 -14.20 -10.06 5.98
N ALA A 176 -13.43 -10.68 5.08
CA ALA A 176 -13.60 -10.55 3.64
C ALA A 176 -14.72 -11.44 3.08
N THR A 177 -14.87 -12.67 3.62
CA THR A 177 -15.83 -13.67 3.13
C THR A 177 -17.20 -13.58 3.81
N ASP A 178 -17.40 -12.66 4.76
CA ASP A 178 -18.60 -12.56 5.63
C ASP A 178 -18.95 -13.88 6.35
N GLN A 179 -18.05 -14.88 6.34
CA GLN A 179 -18.22 -16.11 7.10
C GLN A 179 -17.84 -15.84 8.55
N MET A 180 -18.84 -15.87 9.44
CA MET A 180 -18.59 -15.99 10.87
C MET A 180 -17.78 -17.26 11.08
N VAL A 181 -16.57 -17.13 11.61
CA VAL A 181 -15.79 -18.30 12.05
C VAL A 181 -16.64 -18.99 13.11
N ALA A 182 -17.25 -20.11 12.75
CA ALA A 182 -17.73 -21.06 13.73
C ALA A 182 -16.50 -21.48 14.53
N ALA A 183 -16.54 -21.21 15.84
CA ALA A 183 -15.56 -21.77 16.76
C ALA A 183 -15.78 -23.29 16.77
N GLU A 184 -14.93 -24.01 16.06
CA GLU A 184 -14.66 -25.44 16.27
C GLU A 184 -13.26 -25.58 16.87
#